data_AF-A0A7S3YZ74-F1
#
_entry.id   AF-A0A7S3YZ74-F1
#
_cell.length_a   1.000
_cell.length_b   1.000
_cell.length_c   1.000
_cell.angle_alpha   90.00
_cell.angle_beta   90.00
_cell.angle_gamma   90.00
#
_symmetry.space_group_name_H-M   'P 1'
#
loop_
_entity.id
_entity.type
_entity.pdbx_description
1 polymer ?
#
loop_
_entity_poly.entity_id
_entity_poly.type
_entity_poly.pdbx_seq_one_letter_code
_entity_poly.pdbx_strand_id
1 'polypeptide(L)'
;KVMVEHALRCLSSEFDDVVCKLDPTKVCVFKAQLLFHNENQISESTLMESWGKMLPSGITPKKQMLIGYAVEQKTPLGPLWKYLDHLSLPFNAEDRMGALFEIKPKW
;
A
#
# COMPACT_ATOMS: atom_id res chain seq x y z
N LYS A 1 -6.77 10.54 23.57
CA LYS A 1 -7.43 11.57 22.73
C LYS A 1 -6.54 12.00 21.55
N VAL A 2 -5.32 12.49 21.82
CA VAL A 2 -4.35 12.93 20.78
C VAL A 2 -4.05 11.88 19.71
N MET A 3 -3.85 10.61 20.09
CA MET A 3 -3.56 9.53 19.12
C MET A 3 -4.72 9.25 18.15
N VAL A 4 -5.97 9.36 18.63
CA VAL A 4 -7.15 9.12 17.79
C VAL A 4 -7.32 10.26 16.81
N GLU A 5 -7.21 11.51 17.27
CA GLU A 5 -7.24 12.69 16.41
C GLU A 5 -6.12 12.65 15.36
N HIS A 6 -4.91 12.25 15.73
CA HIS A 6 -3.80 12.09 14.79
C HIS A 6 -4.09 11.03 13.73
N ALA A 7 -4.58 9.85 14.13
CA ALA A 7 -4.93 8.79 13.18
C ALA A 7 -6.03 9.22 12.22
N LEU A 8 -7.07 9.91 12.73
CA LEU A 8 -8.14 10.45 11.91
C LEU A 8 -7.63 11.50 10.92
N ARG A 9 -6.74 12.42 11.34
CA ARG A 9 -6.11 13.38 10.43
C ARG A 9 -5.31 12.70 9.31
N CYS A 10 -4.56 11.66 9.63
CA CYS A 10 -3.74 10.95 8.65
C CYS A 10 -4.59 10.17 7.64
N LEU A 11 -5.66 9.52 8.10
CA LEU A 11 -6.44 8.56 7.30
C LEU A 11 -7.68 9.16 6.63
N SER A 12 -8.00 10.43 6.88
CA SER A 12 -9.19 11.07 6.34
C SER A 12 -8.90 11.91 5.10
N SER A 13 -9.92 12.04 4.26
CA SER A 13 -9.94 13.03 3.17
C SER A 13 -10.48 14.38 3.66
N GLU A 14 -11.38 14.35 4.64
CA GLU A 14 -11.98 15.53 5.27
C GLU A 14 -11.95 15.35 6.80
N PHE A 15 -11.41 16.34 7.51
CA PHE A 15 -11.26 16.33 8.96
C PHE A 15 -11.62 17.71 9.51
N ASP A 16 -12.71 17.79 10.27
CA ASP A 16 -13.09 18.96 11.08
C ASP A 16 -13.34 18.55 12.55
N ASP A 17 -13.74 19.50 13.40
CA ASP A 17 -13.92 19.25 14.83
C ASP A 17 -15.16 18.39 15.18
N VAL A 18 -16.04 18.12 14.22
CA VAL A 18 -17.36 17.47 14.42
C VAL A 18 -17.54 16.23 13.54
N VAL A 19 -17.00 16.23 12.33
CA VAL A 19 -17.19 15.21 11.30
C VAL A 19 -15.86 14.81 10.67
N CYS A 20 -15.72 13.51 10.44
CA CYS A 20 -14.52 12.92 9.88
C CYS A 20 -14.91 11.94 8.78
N LYS A 21 -14.33 12.11 7.59
CA LYS A 21 -14.56 11.21 6.45
C LYS A 21 -13.27 10.48 6.11
N LEU A 22 -13.25 9.19 6.41
CA LEU A 22 -12.12 8.33 6.10
C LEU A 22 -11.88 8.28 4.58
N ASP A 23 -10.61 8.33 4.20
CA ASP A 23 -10.15 8.04 2.85
C ASP A 23 -9.90 6.53 2.75
N PRO A 24 -10.73 5.77 2.01
CA PRO A 24 -10.58 4.33 1.91
C PRO A 24 -9.21 3.93 1.36
N THR A 25 -8.64 4.71 0.45
CA THR A 25 -7.32 4.42 -0.14
C THR A 25 -6.23 4.56 0.92
N LYS A 26 -6.24 5.62 1.74
CA LYS A 26 -5.26 5.78 2.82
C LYS A 26 -5.36 4.68 3.87
N VAL A 27 -6.58 4.30 4.26
CA VAL A 27 -6.81 3.18 5.19
C VAL A 27 -6.27 1.88 4.59
N CYS A 28 -6.59 1.62 3.32
CA CYS A 28 -6.12 0.46 2.58
C CYS A 28 -4.58 0.40 2.52
N VAL A 29 -3.92 1.47 2.09
CA VAL A 29 -2.46 1.56 1.99
C VAL A 29 -1.81 1.36 3.36
N PHE A 30 -2.31 2.02 4.41
CA PHE A 30 -1.77 1.88 5.76
C PHE A 30 -1.85 0.43 6.25
N LYS A 31 -2.98 -0.27 6.03
CA LYS A 31 -3.12 -1.68 6.41
C LYS A 31 -2.23 -2.59 5.57
N ALA A 32 -2.05 -2.32 4.28
CA ALA A 32 -1.15 -3.09 3.43
C ALA A 32 0.32 -2.93 3.82
N GLN A 33 0.75 -1.72 4.18
CA GLN A 33 2.10 -1.45 4.67
C GLN A 33 2.46 -2.32 5.90
N LEU A 34 1.50 -2.54 6.80
CA LEU A 34 1.71 -3.44 7.95
C LEU A 34 1.94 -4.89 7.54
N LEU A 35 1.32 -5.37 6.46
CA LEU A 35 1.55 -6.71 5.94
C LEU A 35 2.97 -6.82 5.36
N PHE A 36 3.36 -5.85 4.53
CA PHE A 36 4.70 -5.82 3.92
C PHE A 36 5.83 -5.54 4.91
N HIS A 37 5.56 -4.94 6.07
CA HIS A 37 6.58 -4.75 7.10
C HIS A 37 7.10 -6.09 7.64
N ASN A 38 6.25 -7.11 7.65
CA ASN A 38 6.62 -8.44 8.15
C ASN A 38 7.26 -9.32 7.07
N GLU A 39 7.03 -9.00 5.78
CA GLU A 39 7.46 -9.82 4.65
C GLU A 39 7.90 -8.95 3.46
N ASN A 40 9.12 -9.16 2.98
CA ASN A 40 9.67 -8.42 1.83
C ASN A 40 8.86 -8.61 0.54
N GLN A 41 8.20 -9.76 0.38
CA GLN A 41 7.34 -10.12 -0.75
C GLN A 41 6.20 -11.01 -0.24
N ILE A 42 4.99 -10.80 -0.77
CA ILE A 42 3.79 -11.54 -0.39
C ILE A 42 3.08 -12.02 -1.67
N SER A 43 2.57 -13.26 -1.70
CA SER A 43 1.74 -13.70 -2.83
C SER A 43 0.43 -12.91 -2.88
N GLU A 44 -0.10 -12.68 -4.09
CA GLU A 44 -1.35 -11.94 -4.25
C GLU A 44 -2.52 -12.56 -3.48
N SER A 45 -2.63 -13.89 -3.47
CA SER A 45 -3.71 -14.58 -2.75
C SER A 45 -3.63 -14.30 -1.25
N THR A 46 -2.44 -14.45 -0.65
CA THR A 46 -2.21 -14.21 0.77
C THR A 46 -2.40 -12.73 1.12
N LEU A 47 -1.93 -11.83 0.25
CA LEU A 47 -2.10 -10.40 0.40
C LEU A 47 -3.59 -10.04 0.43
N MET A 48 -4.36 -10.44 -0.58
CA MET A 48 -5.77 -10.08 -0.69
C MET A 48 -6.60 -10.67 0.46
N GLU A 49 -6.30 -11.90 0.89
CA GLU A 49 -6.97 -12.53 2.02
C GLU A 49 -6.67 -11.81 3.34
N SER A 50 -5.40 -11.62 3.67
CA SER A 50 -4.98 -11.02 4.93
C SER A 50 -5.38 -9.55 5.01
N TRP A 51 -5.24 -8.83 3.89
CA TRP A 51 -5.62 -7.43 3.79
C TRP A 51 -7.12 -7.24 3.95
N GLY A 52 -7.94 -8.10 3.33
CA GLY A 52 -9.40 -8.08 3.49
C GLY A 52 -9.85 -8.26 4.94
N LYS A 53 -9.16 -9.12 5.70
CA LYS A 53 -9.46 -9.35 7.13
C LYS A 53 -9.08 -8.17 8.04
N MET A 54 -8.16 -7.30 7.61
CA MET A 54 -7.66 -6.16 8.39
C MET A 54 -8.47 -4.87 8.19
N LEU A 55 -9.33 -4.83 7.18
CA LEU A 55 -10.04 -3.61 6.78
C LEU A 55 -11.36 -3.44 7.55
N PRO A 56 -11.74 -2.19 7.87
CA PRO A 56 -13.05 -1.89 8.43
C PRO A 56 -14.20 -2.33 7.52
N SER A 57 -15.35 -2.62 8.13
CA SER A 57 -16.59 -2.90 7.41
C SER A 57 -16.90 -1.81 6.38
N GLY A 58 -17.29 -2.22 5.17
CA GLY A 58 -17.61 -1.31 4.08
C GLY A 58 -16.42 -0.89 3.22
N ILE A 59 -15.19 -1.29 3.55
CA ILE A 59 -14.01 -1.09 2.71
C ILE A 59 -13.59 -2.42 2.08
N THR A 60 -13.54 -2.46 0.75
CA THR A 60 -13.06 -3.62 -0.01
C THR A 60 -11.68 -3.32 -0.60
N PRO A 61 -10.66 -4.16 -0.35
CA PRO A 61 -9.33 -3.95 -0.91
C PRO A 61 -9.38 -4.11 -2.43
N LYS A 62 -8.69 -3.20 -3.12
CA LYS A 62 -8.50 -3.26 -4.58
C LYS A 62 -7.03 -3.08 -4.89
N LYS A 63 -6.48 -3.89 -5.80
CA LYS A 63 -5.06 -3.83 -6.19
C LYS A 63 -4.66 -2.43 -6.66
N GLN A 64 -5.57 -1.72 -7.32
CA GLN A 64 -5.35 -0.35 -7.79
C GLN A 64 -5.05 0.65 -6.65
N MET A 65 -5.47 0.37 -5.41
CA MET A 65 -5.20 1.22 -4.25
C MET A 65 -3.72 1.16 -3.82
N LEU A 66 -2.95 0.17 -4.29
CA LEU A 66 -1.51 0.05 -4.02
C LEU A 66 -0.62 0.63 -5.12
N ILE A 67 -1.20 1.18 -6.19
CA ILE A 67 -0.43 1.84 -7.24
C ILE A 67 0.38 2.99 -6.63
N GLY A 68 1.68 3.00 -6.87
CA GLY A 68 2.62 3.97 -6.29
C GLY A 68 3.18 3.58 -4.92
N TYR A 69 2.69 2.49 -4.31
CA TYR A 69 3.15 2.00 -3.00
C TYR A 69 3.77 0.59 -3.10
N ALA A 70 3.24 -0.26 -3.97
CA ALA A 70 3.72 -1.62 -4.16
C ALA A 70 3.71 -2.01 -5.64
N VAL A 71 4.50 -3.02 -5.97
CA VAL A 71 4.69 -3.51 -7.33
C VAL A 71 4.33 -4.97 -7.42
N GLU A 72 3.50 -5.29 -8.41
CA GLU A 72 3.17 -6.65 -8.81
C GLU A 72 4.27 -7.21 -9.73
N GLN A 73 4.86 -8.33 -9.33
CA GLN A 73 5.83 -9.11 -10.08
C GLN A 73 5.16 -10.41 -10.52
N LYS A 74 5.10 -10.65 -11.83
CA LYS A 74 4.55 -11.89 -12.39
C LYS A 74 5.60 -12.99 -12.31
N THR A 75 5.30 -14.07 -11.60
CA THR A 75 6.17 -15.25 -11.51
C THR A 75 5.46 -16.50 -12.06
N PRO A 76 6.18 -17.59 -12.37
CA PRO A 76 5.57 -18.86 -12.78
C PRO A 76 4.62 -19.46 -11.73
N LEU A 77 4.81 -19.12 -10.46
CA LEU A 77 3.99 -19.59 -9.34
C LEU A 77 2.81 -18.67 -9.02
N GLY A 78 2.69 -17.54 -9.72
CA GLY A 78 1.66 -16.53 -9.51
C GLY A 78 2.22 -15.12 -9.26
N PRO A 79 1.35 -14.10 -9.13
CA PRO A 79 1.76 -12.74 -8.83
C PRO A 79 2.27 -12.61 -7.39
N LEU A 80 3.46 -12.04 -7.24
CA LEU A 80 4.04 -11.60 -5.98
C LEU A 80 3.98 -10.08 -5.89
N TRP A 81 3.72 -9.57 -4.70
CA TRP A 81 3.66 -8.14 -4.43
C TRP A 81 4.82 -7.75 -3.53
N LYS A 82 5.51 -6.66 -3.91
CA LYS A 82 6.61 -6.08 -3.15
C LYS A 82 6.31 -4.63 -2.83
N TYR A 83 6.40 -4.25 -1.56
CA TYR A 83 6.35 -2.84 -1.17
C TYR A 83 7.61 -2.11 -1.63
N LEU A 84 7.42 -0.90 -2.12
CA LEU A 84 8.50 -0.06 -2.63
C LEU A 84 8.40 1.30 -1.96
N ASP A 85 9.22 1.49 -0.93
CA ASP A 85 9.33 2.82 -0.31
C ASP A 85 10.03 3.75 -1.29
N HIS A 86 9.37 4.85 -1.64
CA HIS A 86 9.95 5.91 -2.46
C HIS A 86 11.27 6.46 -1.90
N LEU A 87 11.47 6.42 -0.57
CA LEU A 87 12.73 6.83 0.06
C LEU A 87 13.87 5.84 -0.16
N SER A 88 13.56 4.58 -0.48
CA SER A 88 14.55 3.54 -0.80
C SER A 88 15.01 3.58 -2.26
N LEU A 89 14.35 4.36 -3.11
CA LEU A 89 14.67 4.48 -4.52
C LEU A 89 15.73 5.57 -4.77
N PRO A 90 16.55 5.44 -5.82
CA PRO A 90 17.51 6.47 -6.21
C PRO A 90 16.84 7.84 -6.42
N PHE A 91 17.57 8.91 -6.07
CA PHE A 91 17.09 10.28 -6.27
C PHE A 91 17.09 10.67 -7.75
N ASN A 92 18.15 10.30 -8.47
CA ASN A 92 18.28 10.53 -9.91
C ASN A 92 17.22 9.75 -10.69
N ALA A 93 16.60 10.37 -11.69
CA ALA A 93 15.52 9.79 -12.47
C ALA A 93 15.96 8.58 -13.33
N GLU A 94 17.15 8.64 -13.93
CA GLU A 94 17.71 7.55 -14.74
C GLU A 94 17.97 6.31 -13.88
N ASP A 95 18.68 6.50 -12.76
CA ASP A 95 18.96 5.43 -11.80
C ASP A 95 17.67 4.84 -11.20
N ARG A 96 16.70 5.71 -10.87
CA ARG A 96 15.40 5.28 -10.35
C ARG A 96 14.65 4.43 -11.37
N MET A 97 14.65 4.85 -12.63
CA MET A 97 13.99 4.11 -13.69
C MET A 97 14.68 2.76 -13.92
N GLY A 98 16.02 2.72 -13.92
CA GLY A 98 16.79 1.49 -13.95
C GLY A 98 16.39 0.52 -12.84
N ALA A 99 16.43 0.97 -11.58
CA ALA A 99 16.04 0.15 -10.42
C ALA A 99 14.58 -0.35 -10.50
N LEU A 100 13.65 0.48 -11.00
CA LEU A 100 12.25 0.08 -11.18
C LEU A 100 12.08 -1.00 -12.26
N PHE A 101 12.79 -0.90 -13.38
CA PHE A 101 12.73 -1.90 -14.46
C PHE A 101 13.46 -3.20 -14.13
N GLU A 102 14.46 -3.18 -13.25
CA GLU A 102 15.04 -4.39 -12.66
C GLU A 102 14.00 -5.18 -11.83
N ILE A 103 13.13 -4.46 -11.12
CA ILE A 103 12.07 -5.07 -10.29
C ILE A 103 10.91 -5.57 -11.15
N LYS A 104 10.43 -4.73 -12.08
CA LYS A 104 9.33 -5.05 -13.00
C LYS A 104 9.71 -4.63 -14.42
N PRO A 105 10.13 -5.58 -15.27
CA PRO A 105 10.57 -5.26 -16.63
C PRO A 105 9.49 -4.67 -17.55
N LYS A 106 8.20 -4.85 -17.20
CA LYS A 106 7.05 -4.36 -17.97
C LYS A 106 5.98 -3.80 -17.02
N TRP A 107 5.74 -2.50 -17.09
CA TRP A 107 4.84 -1.78 -16.18
C TRP A 107 3.39 -1.80 -16.62
#